data_AF-A0A4R1KQS5-F1
#
_entry.id   AF-A0A4R1KQS5-F1
#
_cell.length_a   1.000
_cell.length_b   1.000
_cell.length_c   1.000
_cell.angle_alpha   90.00
_cell.angle_beta   90.00
_cell.angle_gamma   90.00
#
_symmetry.space_group_name_H-M   'P 1'
#
loop_
_entity.id
_entity.type
_entity.pdbx_description
1 polymer ?
#
loop_
_entity_poly.entity_id
_entity_poly.type
_entity_poly.pdbx_seq_one_letter_code
_entity_poly.pdbx_strand_id
1 'polypeptide(L)'
;MKYFKRIIKSILALLVIGMSFSSCTDNDEPLQIDNTSQDTLELARASEVDAASSSLEDMVVEVFEFDLANPNGRVAPPALPDCVTITVVAEQGFREVTVDFGNEGCLVRGHVLKGQIVFSYTRDVEAQEILITYNLIDFYFDNKNVLGSRTILREKENDNGNPQFTHTLDLTVIWPNGLQASRNGTKVREWVEGFGSGIFSDNVFEVSGNWTTTFVNGNSHTYEVLTPLRREVICTYFVSGTIDIQRTNFGGIFDYGTGDCDNEALFTFNNGTEIIITLN
;
A
#
# COMPACT_ATOMS: atom_id res chain seq x y z
N MET A 1 -61.62 68.98 -12.93
CA MET A 1 -60.89 67.69 -12.77
C MET A 1 -60.46 67.15 -14.13
N LYS A 2 -59.33 67.63 -14.68
CA LYS A 2 -58.81 67.23 -16.01
C LYS A 2 -57.30 66.96 -16.03
N TYR A 3 -56.67 66.78 -14.86
CA TYR A 3 -55.22 66.62 -14.72
C TYR A 3 -54.77 65.30 -14.09
N PHE A 4 -55.68 64.38 -13.77
CA PHE A 4 -55.31 63.12 -13.11
C PHE A 4 -55.25 61.89 -14.05
N LYS A 5 -55.59 62.04 -15.34
CA LYS A 5 -55.61 60.93 -16.31
C LYS A 5 -54.42 60.91 -17.29
N ARG A 6 -53.39 61.73 -17.07
CA ARG A 6 -52.27 61.91 -18.01
C ARG A 6 -50.91 61.40 -17.50
N ILE A 7 -50.84 60.84 -16.30
CA ILE A 7 -49.60 60.32 -15.68
C ILE A 7 -49.44 58.80 -15.87
N ILE A 8 -50.47 58.08 -16.33
CA ILE A 8 -50.46 56.61 -16.48
C ILE A 8 -50.02 56.15 -17.90
N LYS A 9 -49.67 57.06 -18.81
CA LYS A 9 -49.31 56.73 -20.21
C LYS A 9 -47.89 57.12 -20.66
N SER A 10 -46.99 57.48 -19.74
CA SER A 10 -45.61 57.86 -20.09
C SER A 10 -44.52 57.25 -19.19
N ILE A 11 -44.80 56.12 -18.55
CA ILE A 11 -43.76 55.25 -17.95
C ILE A 11 -43.83 53.88 -18.63
N LEU A 12 -43.75 53.91 -19.97
CA LEU A 12 -43.66 52.73 -20.84
C LEU A 12 -42.70 53.05 -21.99
N ALA A 13 -41.48 53.48 -21.65
CA ALA A 13 -40.38 53.67 -22.59
C ALA A 13 -39.10 54.03 -21.82
N LEU A 14 -38.52 53.09 -21.06
CA LEU A 14 -37.08 52.98 -20.78
C LEU A 14 -36.85 51.85 -19.75
N LEU A 15 -36.75 50.60 -20.22
CA LEU A 15 -36.05 49.49 -19.53
C LEU A 15 -36.05 48.25 -20.44
N VAL A 16 -35.48 48.41 -21.64
CA VAL A 16 -35.03 47.31 -22.49
C VAL A 16 -33.59 47.63 -22.84
N ILE A 17 -32.67 47.16 -22.01
CA ILE A 17 -31.25 46.82 -22.26
C ILE A 17 -30.74 46.35 -20.90
N GLY A 18 -30.48 45.05 -20.77
CA GLY A 18 -30.08 44.43 -19.52
C GLY A 18 -29.84 42.93 -19.69
N MET A 19 -28.73 42.61 -20.36
CA MET A 19 -27.90 41.41 -20.17
C MET A 19 -28.61 40.06 -20.05
N SER A 20 -28.82 39.44 -21.21
CA SER A 20 -28.65 37.99 -21.33
C SER A 20 -27.14 37.71 -21.28
N PHE A 21 -26.68 36.94 -20.30
CA PHE A 21 -25.45 36.12 -20.20
C PHE A 21 -24.96 36.07 -18.75
N SER A 22 -25.24 34.96 -18.08
CA SER A 22 -24.49 34.32 -16.98
C SER A 22 -25.20 32.99 -16.73
N SER A 23 -24.79 31.92 -17.42
CA SER A 23 -23.77 30.94 -17.01
C SER A 23 -24.34 29.92 -16.05
N CYS A 24 -24.24 28.66 -16.47
CA CYS A 24 -24.61 27.47 -15.72
C CYS A 24 -24.12 27.55 -14.28
N THR A 25 -25.01 27.26 -13.34
CA THR A 25 -24.59 26.79 -12.03
C THR A 25 -24.09 25.38 -12.27
N ASP A 26 -22.77 25.21 -12.36
CA ASP A 26 -22.15 23.92 -12.11
C ASP A 26 -22.47 23.59 -10.66
N ASN A 27 -23.41 22.67 -10.47
CA ASN A 27 -23.60 22.00 -9.20
C ASN A 27 -22.46 20.98 -9.05
N ASP A 28 -21.25 21.48 -8.90
CA ASP A 28 -20.19 20.74 -8.22
C ASP A 28 -20.46 20.89 -6.72
N GLU A 29 -21.47 20.16 -6.23
CA GLU A 29 -21.42 19.80 -4.82
C GLU A 29 -20.22 18.86 -4.70
N PRO A 30 -19.14 19.23 -3.97
CA PRO A 30 -18.12 18.25 -3.64
C PRO A 30 -18.85 17.13 -2.91
N LEU A 31 -18.77 15.90 -3.44
CA LEU A 31 -19.20 14.71 -2.73
C LEU A 31 -18.48 14.73 -1.39
N GLN A 32 -19.17 15.17 -0.34
CA GLN A 32 -18.68 15.06 1.02
C GLN A 32 -18.65 13.56 1.30
N ILE A 33 -17.46 12.98 1.17
CA ILE A 33 -17.16 11.70 1.79
C ILE A 33 -17.39 11.95 3.29
N ASP A 34 -18.52 11.50 3.80
CA ASP A 34 -18.82 11.54 5.22
C ASP A 34 -17.73 10.72 5.90
N ASN A 35 -16.80 11.40 6.57
CA ASN A 35 -15.68 10.84 7.34
C ASN A 35 -16.14 9.94 8.51
N THR A 36 -17.46 9.75 8.65
CA THR A 36 -18.12 8.88 9.62
C THR A 36 -18.82 7.69 8.97
N SER A 37 -18.74 7.53 7.65
CA SER A 37 -19.28 6.38 6.95
C SER A 37 -18.40 5.15 7.17
N GLN A 38 -19.02 3.98 7.35
CA GLN A 38 -18.33 2.72 7.60
C GLN A 38 -17.25 2.42 6.54
N ASP A 39 -17.48 2.81 5.29
CA ASP A 39 -16.56 2.61 4.17
C ASP A 39 -15.25 3.40 4.31
N THR A 40 -15.28 4.60 4.88
CA THR A 40 -14.06 5.40 5.13
C THR A 40 -13.19 4.77 6.21
N LEU A 41 -13.81 4.18 7.24
CA LEU A 41 -13.09 3.46 8.29
C LEU A 41 -12.49 2.15 7.76
N GLU A 42 -13.21 1.43 6.91
CA GLU A 42 -12.69 0.22 6.26
C GLU A 42 -11.54 0.55 5.30
N LEU A 43 -11.60 1.68 4.60
CA LEU A 43 -10.49 2.17 3.78
C LEU A 43 -9.23 2.41 4.60
N ALA A 44 -9.34 3.17 5.69
CA ALA A 44 -8.21 3.44 6.57
C ALA A 44 -7.60 2.12 7.09
N ARG A 45 -8.44 1.17 7.49
CA ARG A 45 -7.98 -0.16 7.95
C ARG A 45 -7.33 -0.99 6.85
N ALA A 46 -7.84 -0.94 5.62
CA ALA A 46 -7.22 -1.64 4.50
C ALA A 46 -5.80 -1.10 4.21
N SER A 47 -5.63 0.22 4.29
CA SER A 47 -4.32 0.89 4.19
C SER A 47 -3.37 0.46 5.33
N GLU A 48 -3.86 0.40 6.57
CA GLU A 48 -3.07 -0.10 7.71
C GLU A 48 -2.65 -1.57 7.53
N VAL A 49 -3.50 -2.40 6.90
CA VAL A 49 -3.15 -3.78 6.55
C VAL A 49 -2.08 -3.81 5.47
N ASP A 50 -2.11 -2.89 4.50
CA ASP A 50 -1.07 -2.76 3.47
C ASP A 50 0.27 -2.33 4.06
N ALA A 51 0.28 -1.38 5.00
CA ALA A 51 1.47 -0.98 5.74
C ALA A 51 2.08 -2.13 6.54
N ALA A 52 1.25 -2.87 7.30
CA ALA A 52 1.71 -4.03 8.06
C ALA A 52 2.25 -5.14 7.15
N SER A 53 1.56 -5.45 6.05
CA SER A 53 2.00 -6.49 5.11
C SER A 53 3.30 -6.12 4.42
N SER A 54 3.47 -4.86 4.01
CA SER A 54 4.67 -4.39 3.32
C SER A 54 5.86 -4.34 4.28
N SER A 55 5.65 -3.89 5.52
CA SER A 55 6.68 -3.92 6.55
C SER A 55 7.18 -5.33 6.84
N LEU A 56 6.27 -6.32 6.93
CA LEU A 56 6.64 -7.73 7.08
C LEU A 56 7.47 -8.24 5.91
N GLU A 57 7.03 -7.94 4.68
CA GLU A 57 7.71 -8.37 3.46
C GLU A 57 9.13 -7.77 3.37
N ASP A 58 9.26 -6.46 3.57
CA ASP A 58 10.56 -5.77 3.58
C ASP A 58 11.50 -6.36 4.63
N MET A 59 11.01 -6.63 5.84
CA MET A 59 11.81 -7.22 6.91
C MET A 59 12.30 -8.64 6.55
N VAL A 60 11.44 -9.49 5.99
CA VAL A 60 11.84 -10.85 5.60
C VAL A 60 12.83 -10.81 4.43
N VAL A 61 12.54 -10.04 3.38
CA VAL A 61 13.40 -9.95 2.18
C VAL A 61 14.76 -9.36 2.51
N GLU A 62 14.83 -8.26 3.26
CA GLU A 62 16.09 -7.62 3.61
C GLU A 62 16.99 -8.51 4.47
N VAL A 63 16.43 -9.18 5.49
CA VAL A 63 17.21 -10.08 6.35
C VAL A 63 17.59 -11.36 5.60
N PHE A 64 16.71 -11.87 4.73
CA PHE A 64 17.03 -13.01 3.87
C PHE A 64 18.18 -12.71 2.91
N GLU A 65 18.11 -11.61 2.15
CA GLU A 65 19.15 -11.22 1.19
C GLU A 65 20.48 -10.98 1.91
N PHE A 66 20.44 -10.38 3.10
CA PHE A 66 21.62 -10.24 3.95
C PHE A 66 22.22 -11.60 4.38
N ASP A 67 21.41 -12.51 4.93
CA ASP A 67 21.91 -13.83 5.38
C ASP A 67 22.45 -14.66 4.19
N LEU A 68 21.78 -14.61 3.04
CA LEU A 68 22.22 -15.28 1.81
C LEU A 68 23.59 -14.76 1.34
N ALA A 69 23.76 -13.43 1.32
CA ALA A 69 24.96 -12.74 0.87
C ALA A 69 26.12 -12.75 1.89
N ASN A 70 25.87 -13.09 3.16
CA ASN A 70 26.84 -12.94 4.24
C ASN A 70 27.40 -14.24 4.86
N PRO A 71 27.88 -15.24 4.07
CA PRO A 71 28.33 -16.51 4.63
C PRO A 71 29.53 -16.39 5.58
N ASN A 72 30.29 -15.28 5.49
CA ASN A 72 31.54 -15.06 6.22
C ASN A 72 31.46 -13.89 7.23
N GLY A 73 30.30 -13.26 7.42
CA GLY A 73 30.14 -12.11 8.34
C GLY A 73 30.82 -10.82 7.88
N ARG A 74 31.00 -10.62 6.56
CA ARG A 74 31.71 -9.47 5.96
C ARG A 74 30.79 -8.46 5.27
N VAL A 75 29.53 -8.78 5.08
CA VAL A 75 28.52 -7.85 4.56
C VAL A 75 28.04 -6.97 5.72
N ALA A 76 27.84 -5.68 5.45
CA ALA A 76 27.27 -4.78 6.43
C ALA A 76 25.86 -5.26 6.83
N PRO A 77 25.53 -5.29 8.13
CA PRO A 77 24.20 -5.69 8.56
C PRO A 77 23.13 -4.73 8.03
N PRO A 78 21.88 -5.20 7.88
CA PRO A 78 20.72 -4.35 7.64
C PRO A 78 20.71 -3.17 8.63
N ALA A 79 20.25 -2.01 8.19
CA ALA A 79 20.18 -0.80 9.01
C ALA A 79 18.99 -0.86 9.98
N LEU A 80 19.02 -1.86 10.87
CA LEU A 80 18.02 -2.10 11.90
C LEU A 80 18.51 -1.54 13.23
N PRO A 81 17.60 -1.03 14.07
CA PRO A 81 17.95 -0.50 15.39
C PRO A 81 18.44 -1.60 16.34
N ASP A 82 19.24 -1.22 17.34
CA ASP A 82 19.88 -2.14 18.29
C ASP A 82 18.91 -3.00 19.12
N CYS A 83 17.62 -2.63 19.17
CA CYS A 83 16.59 -3.44 19.83
C CYS A 83 16.12 -4.65 19.01
N VAL A 84 16.54 -4.80 17.74
CA VAL A 84 16.25 -5.98 16.93
C VAL A 84 17.37 -7.00 17.08
N THR A 85 17.02 -8.24 17.42
CA THR A 85 17.96 -9.36 17.47
C THR A 85 17.69 -10.31 16.32
N ILE A 86 18.70 -10.55 15.48
CA ILE A 86 18.64 -11.56 14.41
C ILE A 86 19.42 -12.79 14.86
N THR A 87 18.76 -13.94 14.90
CA THR A 87 19.38 -15.24 15.20
C THR A 87 19.27 -16.15 14.00
N VAL A 88 20.37 -16.81 13.61
CA VAL A 88 20.40 -17.77 12.51
C VAL A 88 20.81 -19.13 13.05
N VAL A 89 19.94 -20.13 12.90
CA VAL A 89 20.24 -21.54 13.15
C VAL A 89 20.48 -22.21 11.80
N ALA A 90 21.65 -22.80 11.63
CA ALA A 90 22.09 -23.38 10.37
C ALA A 90 22.39 -24.87 10.51
N GLU A 91 21.68 -25.71 9.76
CA GLU A 91 21.85 -27.15 9.78
C GLU A 91 21.84 -27.72 8.35
N GLN A 92 22.96 -28.30 7.92
CA GLN A 92 23.07 -29.02 6.63
C GLN A 92 22.54 -28.25 5.40
N GLY A 93 22.69 -26.91 5.40
CA GLY A 93 22.21 -26.04 4.31
C GLY A 93 20.80 -25.46 4.54
N PHE A 94 20.02 -26.02 5.45
CA PHE A 94 18.81 -25.37 5.97
C PHE A 94 19.17 -24.20 6.89
N ARG A 95 18.41 -23.13 6.79
CA ARG A 95 18.52 -21.93 7.61
C ARG A 95 17.16 -21.63 8.22
N GLU A 96 17.14 -21.47 9.53
CA GLU A 96 16.04 -20.88 10.26
C GLU A 96 16.53 -19.55 10.84
N VAL A 97 15.82 -18.48 10.51
CA VAL A 97 16.18 -17.11 10.88
C VAL A 97 15.06 -16.53 11.71
N THR A 98 15.39 -16.07 12.91
CA THR A 98 14.49 -15.40 13.82
C THR A 98 14.86 -13.92 13.89
N VAL A 99 13.92 -13.06 13.56
CA VAL A 99 13.99 -11.61 13.78
C VAL A 99 13.12 -11.28 15.00
N ASP A 100 13.76 -10.95 16.11
CA ASP A 100 13.11 -10.68 17.39
C ASP A 100 13.13 -9.19 17.72
N PHE A 101 11.94 -8.62 17.92
CA PHE A 101 11.73 -7.20 18.27
C PHE A 101 11.50 -6.99 19.78
N GLY A 102 11.58 -8.06 20.57
CA GLY A 102 11.35 -8.07 22.00
C GLY A 102 9.88 -7.94 22.39
N ASN A 103 9.63 -8.10 23.69
CA ASN A 103 8.29 -8.00 24.28
C ASN A 103 7.82 -6.56 24.50
N GLU A 104 8.76 -5.63 24.67
CA GLU A 104 8.44 -4.20 24.80
C GLU A 104 8.23 -3.52 23.44
N GLY A 105 8.62 -4.21 22.36
CA GLY A 105 8.64 -3.69 21.01
C GLY A 105 9.86 -2.82 20.69
N CYS A 106 10.08 -2.60 19.40
CA CYS A 106 11.23 -1.92 18.83
C CYS A 106 10.75 -0.97 17.71
N LEU A 107 11.21 0.28 17.74
CA LEU A 107 10.84 1.29 16.75
C LEU A 107 11.66 1.08 15.46
N VAL A 108 11.03 0.53 14.44
CA VAL A 108 11.63 0.24 13.13
C VAL A 108 10.91 1.07 12.08
N ARG A 109 11.64 1.97 11.40
CA ARG A 109 11.12 2.76 10.26
C ARG A 109 9.81 3.50 10.56
N GLY A 110 9.67 4.05 11.76
CA GLY A 110 8.49 4.81 12.18
C GLY A 110 7.35 3.97 12.80
N HIS A 111 7.48 2.65 12.83
CA HIS A 111 6.50 1.74 13.40
C HIS A 111 7.07 0.96 14.58
N VAL A 112 6.22 0.67 15.58
CA VAL A 112 6.62 -0.16 16.71
C VAL A 112 6.34 -1.61 16.36
N LEU A 113 7.38 -2.41 16.13
CA LEU A 113 7.27 -3.84 15.89
C LEU A 113 7.49 -4.59 17.21
N LYS A 114 6.71 -5.62 17.50
CA LYS A 114 6.84 -6.43 18.73
C LYS A 114 6.68 -7.91 18.37
N GLY A 115 7.30 -8.80 19.14
CA GLY A 115 7.25 -10.24 18.92
C GLY A 115 8.33 -10.69 17.93
N GLN A 116 8.05 -11.73 17.16
CA GLN A 116 9.06 -12.33 16.28
C GLN A 116 8.51 -12.67 14.89
N ILE A 117 9.39 -12.55 13.89
CA ILE A 117 9.23 -13.16 12.57
C ILE A 117 10.23 -14.30 12.48
N VAL A 118 9.76 -15.52 12.24
CA VAL A 118 10.61 -16.70 12.06
C VAL A 118 10.44 -17.19 10.64
N PHE A 119 11.51 -17.14 9.84
CA PHE A 119 11.49 -17.62 8.47
C PHE A 119 12.56 -18.67 8.23
N SER A 120 12.33 -19.51 7.23
CA SER A 120 13.24 -20.58 6.89
C SER A 120 13.36 -20.77 5.40
N TYR A 121 14.54 -21.25 4.98
CA TYR A 121 14.85 -21.52 3.59
C TYR A 121 16.01 -22.52 3.47
N THR A 122 16.15 -23.15 2.30
CA THR A 122 17.34 -23.95 1.97
C THR A 122 18.32 -23.06 1.23
N ARG A 123 19.53 -22.91 1.78
CA ARG A 123 20.55 -22.05 1.21
C ARG A 123 21.21 -22.72 0.00
N ASP A 124 20.96 -22.17 -1.16
CA ASP A 124 21.67 -22.47 -2.40
C ASP A 124 21.86 -21.17 -3.19
N VAL A 125 23.11 -20.72 -3.34
CA VAL A 125 23.42 -19.44 -4.01
C VAL A 125 23.31 -19.50 -5.53
N GLU A 126 23.29 -20.72 -6.09
CA GLU A 126 23.14 -20.95 -7.52
C GLU A 126 21.70 -21.29 -7.91
N ALA A 127 20.82 -21.53 -6.93
CA ALA A 127 19.42 -21.82 -7.20
C ALA A 127 18.74 -20.65 -7.91
N GLN A 128 18.02 -20.97 -8.97
CA GLN A 128 17.17 -20.02 -9.68
C GLN A 128 16.00 -19.59 -8.81
N GLU A 129 15.49 -20.50 -7.98
CA GLU A 129 14.34 -20.27 -7.11
C GLU A 129 14.66 -20.71 -5.68
N ILE A 130 14.29 -19.89 -4.70
CA ILE A 130 14.36 -20.22 -3.28
C ILE A 130 13.00 -19.94 -2.66
N LEU A 131 12.40 -20.97 -2.07
CA LEU A 131 11.17 -20.82 -1.29
C LEU A 131 11.52 -20.44 0.15
N ILE A 132 11.01 -19.28 0.58
CA ILE A 132 11.11 -18.78 1.95
C ILE A 132 9.75 -18.98 2.60
N THR A 133 9.70 -19.68 3.73
CA THR A 133 8.46 -19.85 4.51
C THR A 133 8.62 -19.15 5.84
N TYR A 134 7.66 -18.30 6.22
CA TYR A 134 7.71 -17.57 7.48
C TYR A 134 6.44 -17.69 8.31
N ASN A 135 6.63 -17.54 9.61
CA ASN A 135 5.61 -17.58 10.65
C ASN A 135 5.80 -16.39 11.59
N LEU A 136 4.70 -15.97 12.21
CA LEU A 136 4.67 -14.85 13.16
C LEU A 136 4.41 -15.40 14.58
N ILE A 137 5.24 -15.00 15.53
CA ILE A 137 5.10 -15.39 16.94
C ILE A 137 4.84 -14.13 17.75
N ASP A 138 3.63 -14.03 18.31
CA ASP A 138 3.17 -12.88 19.09
C ASP A 138 3.49 -11.54 18.41
N PHE A 139 3.36 -11.49 17.08
CA PHE A 139 3.80 -10.34 16.29
C PHE A 139 2.77 -9.22 16.30
N TYR A 140 3.23 -7.99 16.53
CA TYR A 140 2.41 -6.79 16.44
C TYR A 140 3.08 -5.75 15.55
N PHE A 141 2.26 -5.12 14.72
CA PHE A 141 2.59 -3.91 13.96
C PHE A 141 1.87 -2.73 14.62
N ASP A 142 2.64 -1.84 15.25
CA ASP A 142 2.18 -0.88 16.24
C ASP A 142 1.41 -1.58 17.38
N ASN A 143 0.11 -1.30 17.51
CA ASN A 143 -0.80 -1.90 18.47
C ASN A 143 -1.71 -2.98 17.85
N LYS A 144 -1.46 -3.39 16.60
CA LYS A 144 -2.29 -4.35 15.86
C LYS A 144 -1.59 -5.71 15.84
N ASN A 145 -2.27 -6.76 16.30
CA ASN A 145 -1.75 -8.12 16.22
C ASN A 145 -1.86 -8.61 14.77
N VAL A 146 -0.80 -9.22 14.23
CA VAL A 146 -0.83 -9.81 12.90
C VAL A 146 -0.60 -11.31 13.00
N LEU A 147 -1.57 -12.06 12.48
CA LEU A 147 -1.54 -13.51 12.40
C LEU A 147 -1.37 -13.95 10.95
N GLY A 148 -0.80 -15.14 10.75
CA GLY A 148 -0.65 -15.76 9.44
C GLY A 148 0.73 -16.39 9.23
N SER A 149 0.82 -17.27 8.25
CA SER A 149 2.05 -17.96 7.84
C SER A 149 2.07 -18.05 6.33
N ARG A 150 3.16 -17.66 5.69
CA ARG A 150 3.17 -17.36 4.25
C ARG A 150 4.48 -17.76 3.60
N THR A 151 4.46 -17.70 2.27
CA THR A 151 5.61 -18.03 1.43
C THR A 151 6.02 -16.85 0.56
N ILE A 152 7.32 -16.65 0.44
CA ILE A 152 7.94 -15.78 -0.56
C ILE A 152 8.77 -16.69 -1.45
N LEU A 153 8.44 -16.75 -2.74
CA LEU A 153 9.28 -17.39 -3.74
C LEU A 153 10.23 -16.34 -4.30
N ARG A 154 11.53 -16.50 -4.04
CA ARG A 154 12.58 -15.65 -4.59
C ARG A 154 13.10 -16.26 -5.87
N GLU A 155 12.97 -15.53 -6.97
CA GLU A 155 13.59 -15.83 -8.26
C GLU A 155 14.87 -15.01 -8.43
N LYS A 156 15.97 -15.67 -8.81
CA LYS A 156 17.26 -15.03 -9.06
C LYS A 156 17.20 -14.03 -10.19
N GLU A 157 16.50 -14.43 -11.24
CA GLU A 157 16.38 -13.71 -12.50
C GLU A 157 15.07 -14.15 -13.14
N ASN A 158 14.14 -13.21 -13.35
CA ASN A 158 12.90 -13.44 -14.08
C ASN A 158 13.15 -13.32 -15.60
N ASP A 159 12.08 -13.40 -16.40
CA ASP A 159 12.17 -13.26 -17.85
C ASP A 159 12.74 -11.90 -18.34
N ASN A 160 12.70 -10.87 -17.49
CA ASN A 160 13.25 -9.54 -17.77
C ASN A 160 14.72 -9.39 -17.34
N GLY A 161 15.32 -10.41 -16.73
CA GLY A 161 16.68 -10.33 -16.21
C GLY A 161 16.79 -9.75 -14.79
N ASN A 162 15.67 -9.57 -14.08
CA ASN A 162 15.62 -8.93 -12.77
C ASN A 162 15.32 -9.95 -11.65
N PRO A 163 15.85 -9.76 -10.44
CA PRO A 163 15.39 -10.53 -9.28
C PRO A 163 13.90 -10.25 -9.00
N GLN A 164 13.18 -11.27 -8.54
CA GLN A 164 11.76 -11.17 -8.27
C GLN A 164 11.37 -11.91 -6.99
N PHE A 165 10.40 -11.36 -6.27
CA PHE A 165 9.80 -11.95 -5.08
C PHE A 165 8.31 -12.12 -5.29
N THR A 166 7.83 -13.36 -5.29
CA THR A 166 6.39 -13.67 -5.34
C THR A 166 5.90 -14.04 -3.95
N HIS A 167 5.13 -13.14 -3.35
CA HIS A 167 4.57 -13.27 -2.03
C HIS A 167 3.14 -13.81 -2.07
N THR A 168 2.91 -14.95 -1.44
CA THR A 168 1.55 -15.46 -1.21
C THR A 168 1.01 -14.84 0.07
N LEU A 169 -0.07 -14.06 -0.04
CA LEU A 169 -0.69 -13.36 1.07
C LEU A 169 -1.77 -14.23 1.71
N ASP A 170 -1.66 -14.46 3.01
CA ASP A 170 -2.71 -14.99 3.88
C ASP A 170 -2.42 -14.47 5.31
N LEU A 171 -2.94 -13.28 5.63
CA LEU A 171 -2.80 -12.69 6.95
C LEU A 171 -4.14 -12.32 7.56
N THR A 172 -4.14 -12.16 8.87
CA THR A 172 -5.22 -11.52 9.61
C THR A 172 -4.65 -10.44 10.51
N VAL A 173 -5.14 -9.20 10.37
CA VAL A 173 -4.81 -8.11 11.28
C VAL A 173 -5.95 -7.97 12.29
N ILE A 174 -5.59 -7.83 13.56
CA ILE A 174 -6.51 -7.66 14.69
C ILE A 174 -6.20 -6.35 15.39
N TRP A 175 -7.18 -5.46 15.45
CA TRP A 175 -7.08 -4.16 16.12
C TRP A 175 -7.33 -4.28 17.63
N PRO A 176 -6.88 -3.30 18.44
CA PRO A 176 -7.09 -3.30 19.90
C PRO A 176 -8.54 -3.42 20.34
N ASN A 177 -9.48 -2.95 19.52
CA ASN A 177 -10.92 -3.02 19.79
C ASN A 177 -11.54 -4.39 19.41
N GLY A 178 -10.73 -5.36 18.97
CA GLY A 178 -11.15 -6.71 18.59
C GLY A 178 -11.68 -6.84 17.16
N LEU A 179 -11.74 -5.75 16.39
CA LEU A 179 -12.04 -5.84 14.95
C LEU A 179 -10.91 -6.57 14.22
N GLN A 180 -11.26 -7.20 13.10
CA GLN A 180 -10.32 -7.99 12.31
C GLN A 180 -10.55 -7.80 10.81
N ALA A 181 -9.49 -8.01 10.04
CA ALA A 181 -9.50 -8.07 8.60
C ALA A 181 -8.52 -9.14 8.14
N SER A 182 -8.95 -10.03 7.26
CA SER A 182 -8.08 -11.01 6.62
C SER A 182 -7.70 -10.55 5.22
N ARG A 183 -6.47 -10.82 4.77
CA ARG A 183 -6.01 -10.50 3.42
C ARG A 183 -5.42 -11.73 2.75
N ASN A 184 -5.95 -12.04 1.57
CA ASN A 184 -5.58 -13.21 0.78
C ASN A 184 -5.25 -12.81 -0.66
N GLY A 185 -4.23 -13.41 -1.28
CA GLY A 185 -3.88 -13.13 -2.67
C GLY A 185 -2.41 -13.36 -2.99
N THR A 186 -1.93 -12.73 -4.05
CA THR A 186 -0.54 -12.79 -4.50
C THR A 186 -0.04 -11.39 -4.83
N LYS A 187 1.14 -11.06 -4.32
CA LYS A 187 1.86 -9.84 -4.67
C LYS A 187 3.22 -10.23 -5.25
N VAL A 188 3.59 -9.66 -6.39
CA VAL A 188 4.88 -9.88 -7.03
C VAL A 188 5.64 -8.56 -6.97
N ARG A 189 6.90 -8.61 -6.51
CA ARG A 189 7.84 -7.49 -6.53
C ARG A 189 9.03 -7.84 -7.41
N GLU A 190 9.16 -7.14 -8.52
CA GLU A 190 10.32 -7.21 -9.38
C GLU A 190 11.31 -6.10 -8.98
N TRP A 191 12.59 -6.45 -8.80
CA TRP A 191 13.64 -5.52 -8.38
C TRP A 191 14.35 -4.97 -9.63
N VAL A 192 13.84 -3.84 -10.14
CA VAL A 192 14.24 -3.28 -11.44
C VAL A 192 15.48 -2.38 -11.39
N GLU A 193 15.79 -1.78 -10.23
CA GLU A 193 16.99 -0.92 -10.05
C GLU A 193 17.58 -1.08 -8.65
N GLY A 194 18.88 -0.82 -8.50
CA GLY A 194 19.60 -0.87 -7.22
C GLY A 194 20.09 -2.27 -6.80
N PHE A 195 19.63 -3.34 -7.46
CA PHE A 195 20.11 -4.69 -7.16
C PHE A 195 21.63 -4.80 -7.34
N GLY A 196 22.30 -5.30 -6.30
CA GLY A 196 23.76 -5.45 -6.26
C GLY A 196 24.55 -4.19 -5.87
N SER A 197 23.88 -3.03 -5.68
CA SER A 197 24.54 -1.78 -5.23
C SER A 197 25.07 -1.88 -3.79
N GLY A 198 24.39 -2.67 -2.96
CA GLY A 198 24.61 -2.74 -1.51
C GLY A 198 24.01 -1.57 -0.74
N ILE A 199 23.24 -0.69 -1.39
CA ILE A 199 22.62 0.50 -0.79
C ILE A 199 21.10 0.35 -0.90
N PHE A 200 20.41 0.05 0.20
CA PHE A 200 18.97 -0.22 0.15
C PHE A 200 18.13 0.95 -0.41
N SER A 201 18.56 2.18 -0.18
CA SER A 201 17.81 3.38 -0.59
C SER A 201 17.79 3.62 -2.11
N ASP A 202 18.71 3.05 -2.89
CA ASP A 202 18.69 3.21 -4.36
C ASP A 202 17.81 2.17 -5.07
N ASN A 203 17.15 1.30 -4.32
CA ASN A 203 16.33 0.26 -4.88
C ASN A 203 15.02 0.80 -5.45
N VAL A 204 14.65 0.25 -6.60
CA VAL A 204 13.33 0.43 -7.20
C VAL A 204 12.69 -0.91 -7.48
N PHE A 205 11.40 -1.00 -7.14
CA PHE A 205 10.60 -2.19 -7.35
C PHE A 205 9.38 -1.89 -8.20
N GLU A 206 9.01 -2.83 -9.05
CA GLU A 206 7.70 -2.86 -9.70
C GLU A 206 6.83 -3.89 -9.00
N VAL A 207 5.65 -3.45 -8.55
CA VAL A 207 4.71 -4.28 -7.80
C VAL A 207 3.53 -4.64 -8.69
N SER A 208 3.22 -5.93 -8.80
CA SER A 208 2.03 -6.44 -9.47
C SER A 208 1.31 -7.49 -8.63
N GLY A 209 0.18 -7.98 -9.11
CA GLY A 209 -0.61 -9.03 -8.46
C GLY A 209 -2.03 -8.60 -8.11
N ASN A 210 -2.67 -9.42 -7.29
CA ASN A 210 -4.05 -9.22 -6.88
C ASN A 210 -4.27 -9.75 -5.47
N TRP A 211 -5.13 -9.08 -4.71
CA TRP A 211 -5.48 -9.51 -3.36
C TRP A 211 -6.84 -9.01 -2.93
N THR A 212 -7.38 -9.65 -1.90
CA THR A 212 -8.68 -9.34 -1.32
C THR A 212 -8.53 -9.17 0.17
N THR A 213 -9.10 -8.10 0.71
CA THR A 213 -9.28 -7.89 2.15
C THR A 213 -10.72 -8.16 2.53
N THR A 214 -10.94 -9.01 3.52
CA THR A 214 -12.27 -9.34 4.03
C THR A 214 -12.38 -8.91 5.49
N PHE A 215 -13.43 -8.16 5.81
CA PHE A 215 -13.71 -7.65 7.15
C PHE A 215 -14.70 -8.56 7.88
N VAL A 216 -14.72 -8.49 9.22
CA VAL A 216 -15.61 -9.31 10.08
C VAL A 216 -17.11 -9.15 9.80
N ASN A 217 -17.52 -8.04 9.19
CA ASN A 217 -18.91 -7.78 8.79
C ASN A 217 -19.27 -8.40 7.43
N GLY A 218 -18.33 -9.07 6.76
CA GLY A 218 -18.50 -9.68 5.44
C GLY A 218 -18.20 -8.74 4.27
N ASN A 219 -17.88 -7.47 4.51
CA ASN A 219 -17.42 -6.58 3.44
C ASN A 219 -16.08 -7.05 2.91
N SER A 220 -15.87 -6.89 1.60
CA SER A 220 -14.64 -7.29 0.93
C SER A 220 -14.18 -6.20 -0.02
N HIS A 221 -12.87 -5.94 -0.02
CA HIS A 221 -12.21 -5.00 -0.92
C HIS A 221 -11.21 -5.79 -1.76
N THR A 222 -11.36 -5.79 -3.08
CA THR A 222 -10.44 -6.45 -4.01
C THR A 222 -9.53 -5.42 -4.64
N TYR A 223 -8.32 -5.86 -4.97
CA TYR A 223 -7.25 -5.05 -5.52
C TYR A 223 -6.63 -5.84 -6.67
N GLU A 224 -6.55 -5.25 -7.86
CA GLU A 224 -5.92 -5.84 -9.03
C GLU A 224 -5.00 -4.80 -9.67
N VAL A 225 -3.70 -5.07 -9.70
CA VAL A 225 -2.75 -4.18 -10.35
C VAL A 225 -2.90 -4.33 -11.86
N LEU A 226 -3.30 -3.25 -12.53
CA LEU A 226 -3.52 -3.21 -13.99
C LEU A 226 -2.21 -2.90 -14.72
N THR A 227 -1.45 -1.94 -14.21
CA THR A 227 -0.09 -1.63 -14.67
C THR A 227 0.83 -1.61 -13.44
N PRO A 228 2.04 -2.22 -13.52
CA PRO A 228 2.91 -2.35 -12.35
C PRO A 228 3.09 -1.04 -11.58
N LEU A 229 2.94 -1.12 -10.26
CA LEU A 229 3.11 0.03 -9.37
C LEU A 229 4.61 0.22 -9.11
N ARG A 230 5.16 1.37 -9.47
CA ARG A 230 6.58 1.66 -9.28
C ARG A 230 6.82 2.22 -7.88
N ARG A 231 7.62 1.50 -7.09
CA ARG A 231 8.02 1.84 -5.73
C ARG A 231 9.51 2.11 -5.67
N GLU A 232 9.88 3.38 -5.55
CA GLU A 232 11.26 3.80 -5.30
C GLU A 232 11.47 3.90 -3.81
N VAL A 233 12.47 3.20 -3.22
CA VAL A 233 12.60 3.07 -1.76
C VAL A 233 12.60 4.42 -1.03
N ILE A 234 13.24 5.44 -1.62
CA ILE A 234 13.31 6.81 -1.10
C ILE A 234 11.98 7.56 -1.12
N CYS A 235 11.03 7.16 -1.96
CA CYS A 235 9.71 7.79 -2.04
C CYS A 235 8.74 7.08 -1.09
N THR A 236 7.92 7.83 -0.37
CA THR A 236 6.90 7.24 0.50
C THR A 236 5.80 6.56 -0.31
N TYR A 237 5.43 7.16 -1.45
CA TYR A 237 4.31 6.75 -2.28
C TYR A 237 4.78 6.01 -3.53
N PHE A 238 3.84 5.35 -4.22
CA PHE A 238 4.10 4.87 -5.58
C PHE A 238 4.22 6.07 -6.52
N VAL A 239 5.21 6.05 -7.41
CA VAL A 239 5.47 7.17 -8.33
C VAL A 239 4.76 7.00 -9.68
N SER A 240 4.30 5.78 -9.99
CA SER A 240 3.54 5.48 -11.19
C SER A 240 2.81 4.14 -11.09
N GLY A 241 1.88 3.91 -12.02
CA GLY A 241 1.15 2.66 -12.16
C GLY A 241 -0.31 2.79 -11.74
N THR A 242 -1.08 1.73 -11.96
CA THR A 242 -2.53 1.76 -11.80
C THR A 242 -3.03 0.50 -11.12
N ILE A 243 -4.01 0.67 -10.24
CA ILE A 243 -4.63 -0.41 -9.49
C ILE A 243 -6.14 -0.26 -9.51
N ASP A 244 -6.85 -1.31 -9.94
CA ASP A 244 -8.29 -1.42 -9.82
C ASP A 244 -8.66 -1.83 -8.40
N ILE A 245 -9.59 -1.11 -7.81
CA ILE A 245 -10.10 -1.36 -6.47
C ILE A 245 -11.61 -1.51 -6.54
N GLN A 246 -12.11 -2.68 -6.13
CA GLN A 246 -13.56 -2.90 -6.00
C GLN A 246 -13.91 -3.11 -4.54
N ARG A 247 -14.96 -2.44 -4.08
CA ARG A 247 -15.47 -2.54 -2.71
C ARG A 247 -16.98 -2.74 -2.75
N THR A 248 -17.56 -3.03 -1.60
CA THR A 248 -19.00 -3.30 -1.47
C THR A 248 -19.87 -2.18 -2.06
N ASN A 249 -19.51 -0.91 -1.83
CA ASN A 249 -20.37 0.23 -2.18
C ASN A 249 -19.81 1.13 -3.28
N PHE A 250 -18.51 1.04 -3.57
CA PHE A 250 -17.87 1.80 -4.65
C PHE A 250 -16.62 1.09 -5.15
N GLY A 251 -16.17 1.47 -6.32
CA GLY A 251 -14.94 0.97 -6.92
C GLY A 251 -14.45 1.90 -8.01
N GLY A 252 -13.24 1.65 -8.47
CA GLY A 252 -12.58 2.47 -9.46
C GLY A 252 -11.08 2.22 -9.51
N ILE A 253 -10.42 3.00 -10.35
CA ILE A 253 -8.99 2.87 -10.62
C ILE A 253 -8.25 4.01 -9.93
N PHE A 254 -7.22 3.66 -9.16
CA PHE A 254 -6.18 4.61 -8.76
C PHE A 254 -5.08 4.64 -9.82
N ASP A 255 -4.70 5.83 -10.24
CA ASP A 255 -3.55 6.12 -11.08
C ASP A 255 -2.57 7.02 -10.31
N TYR A 256 -1.35 6.52 -10.10
CA TYR A 256 -0.28 7.18 -9.35
C TYR A 256 0.58 8.11 -10.22
N GLY A 257 0.18 8.35 -11.48
CA GLY A 257 0.87 9.28 -12.37
C GLY A 257 2.06 8.64 -13.09
N THR A 258 3.04 9.49 -13.45
CA THR A 258 4.05 9.16 -14.46
C THR A 258 5.51 9.24 -13.96
N GLY A 259 5.73 9.26 -12.65
CA GLY A 259 7.07 9.17 -12.05
C GLY A 259 7.41 10.26 -11.03
N ASP A 260 6.51 11.18 -10.75
CA ASP A 260 6.74 12.20 -9.72
C ASP A 260 6.55 11.59 -8.32
N CYS A 261 7.50 11.85 -7.41
CA CYS A 261 7.35 11.48 -6.01
C CYS A 261 6.55 12.56 -5.29
N ASP A 262 5.23 12.53 -5.45
CA ASP A 262 4.28 13.35 -4.74
C ASP A 262 3.30 12.49 -3.92
N ASN A 263 2.36 13.15 -3.25
CA ASN A 263 1.33 12.50 -2.46
C ASN A 263 -0.05 12.59 -3.13
N GLU A 264 -0.10 12.68 -4.46
CA GLU A 264 -1.33 12.78 -5.22
C GLU A 264 -1.57 11.51 -6.05
N ALA A 265 -2.83 11.13 -6.20
CA ALA A 265 -3.25 10.08 -7.13
C ALA A 265 -4.60 10.44 -7.74
N LEU A 266 -4.80 10.12 -9.01
CA LEU A 266 -6.08 10.27 -9.67
C LEU A 266 -6.93 9.04 -9.38
N PHE A 267 -8.12 9.23 -8.80
CA PHE A 267 -9.10 8.17 -8.62
C PHE A 267 -10.25 8.34 -9.61
N THR A 268 -10.43 7.34 -10.48
CA THR A 268 -11.51 7.26 -11.46
C THR A 268 -12.54 6.25 -10.98
N PHE A 269 -13.70 6.72 -10.53
CA PHE A 269 -14.81 5.86 -10.13
C PHE A 269 -15.34 5.03 -11.31
N ASN A 270 -15.97 3.89 -11.03
CA ASN A 270 -16.61 3.03 -12.04
C ASN A 270 -17.66 3.74 -12.91
N ASN A 271 -18.23 4.85 -12.44
CA ASN A 271 -19.19 5.67 -13.19
C ASN A 271 -18.52 6.72 -14.10
N GLY A 272 -17.19 6.77 -14.13
CA GLY A 272 -16.38 7.72 -14.91
C GLY A 272 -16.12 9.06 -14.22
N THR A 273 -16.57 9.27 -12.97
CA THR A 273 -16.20 10.47 -12.21
C THR A 273 -14.74 10.39 -11.78
N GLU A 274 -14.02 11.50 -11.87
CA GLU A 274 -12.60 11.60 -11.50
C GLU A 274 -12.41 12.56 -10.32
N ILE A 275 -11.57 12.18 -9.37
CA ILE A 275 -11.14 13.04 -8.27
C ILE A 275 -9.64 12.88 -8.00
N ILE A 276 -8.96 13.96 -7.62
CA ILE A 276 -7.58 13.88 -7.11
C ILE A 276 -7.64 13.57 -5.62
N ILE A 277 -6.92 12.53 -5.22
CA ILE A 277 -6.79 12.08 -3.83
C ILE A 277 -5.41 12.47 -3.32
N THR A 278 -5.37 13.15 -2.17
CA THR A 278 -4.14 13.34 -1.40
C THR A 278 -3.92 12.12 -0.49
N LEU A 279 -2.81 11.42 -0.71
CA LEU A 279 -2.37 10.27 0.07
C LEU A 279 -1.78 10.73 1.41
N ASN A 280 -2.11 10.02 2.50
CA ASN A 280 -1.63 10.28 3.86
C ASN A 280 -0.90 9.07 4.42
#